data_AF-X1MY97-F1
#
_entry.id   AF-X1MY97-F1
#
_cell.length_a   1.000
_cell.length_b   1.000
_cell.length_c   1.000
_cell.angle_alpha   90.00
_cell.angle_beta   90.00
_cell.angle_gamma   90.00
#
_symmetry.space_group_name_H-M   'P 1'
#
loop_
_entity.id
_entity.type
_entity.pdbx_description
1 polymer ?
#
loop_
_entity_poly.entity_id
_entity_poly.type
_entity_poly.pdbx_seq_one_letter_code
_entity_poly.pdbx_strand_id
1 'polypeptide(L)'
;MISLVQEATSKHFAILQEVLENAPGPAKKGIEWAIAVSIRGSIRAIEALSKIKPSNKNNKDNGQKTFHIIASCNRGGTIEPKGIQFSQGESVAFEIIADEEYTLVWVRVDNKKLEGISPYSFDDIDSNHTIHAHFKKIKNSSNQNDDVD
;
A
#
# COMPACT_ATOMS: atom_id res chain seq x y z
N MET A 1 -12.05 14.82 -3.39
CA MET A 1 -10.74 15.49 -3.22
C MET A 1 -9.78 14.65 -2.39
N ILE A 2 -10.13 14.24 -1.15
CA ILE A 2 -9.29 13.34 -0.33
C ILE A 2 -8.98 12.02 -1.07
N SER A 3 -9.99 11.40 -1.69
CA SER A 3 -9.82 10.19 -2.50
C SER A 3 -8.85 10.34 -3.68
N LEU A 4 -8.79 11.50 -4.33
CA LEU A 4 -7.89 11.77 -5.46
C LEU A 4 -6.43 11.91 -5.00
N VAL A 5 -6.20 12.58 -3.87
CA VAL A 5 -4.86 12.69 -3.26
C VAL A 5 -4.36 11.31 -2.83
N GLN A 6 -5.25 10.46 -2.33
CA GLN A 6 -4.94 9.09 -1.95
C GLN A 6 -4.60 8.22 -3.15
N GLU A 7 -5.41 8.27 -4.21
CA GLU A 7 -5.14 7.52 -5.44
C GLU A 7 -3.77 7.92 -6.04
N ALA A 8 -3.47 9.22 -6.08
CA ALA A 8 -2.17 9.71 -6.52
C ALA A 8 -1.03 9.22 -5.60
N THR A 9 -1.26 9.20 -4.28
CA THR A 9 -0.28 8.72 -3.29
C THR A 9 -0.01 7.23 -3.44
N SER A 10 -1.04 6.39 -3.56
CA SER A 10 -0.89 4.94 -3.76
C SER A 10 -0.16 4.62 -5.06
N LYS A 11 -0.46 5.34 -6.15
CA LYS A 11 0.25 5.18 -7.43
C LYS A 11 1.72 5.60 -7.33
N HIS A 12 1.99 6.76 -6.75
CA HIS A 12 3.36 7.24 -6.57
C HIS A 12 4.17 6.31 -5.65
N PHE A 13 3.57 5.82 -4.56
CA PHE A 13 4.18 4.86 -3.66
C PHE A 13 4.47 3.53 -4.38
N ALA A 14 3.55 3.02 -5.21
CA ALA A 14 3.77 1.81 -6.01
C ALA A 14 4.99 1.95 -6.94
N ILE A 15 5.11 3.09 -7.62
CA ILE A 15 6.26 3.38 -8.51
C ILE A 15 7.56 3.40 -7.71
N LEU A 16 7.59 4.06 -6.54
CA LEU A 16 8.80 4.10 -5.72
C LEU A 16 9.20 2.71 -5.18
N GLN A 17 8.23 1.87 -4.84
CA GLN A 17 8.48 0.48 -4.41
C GLN A 17 9.04 -0.36 -5.56
N GLU A 18 8.56 -0.16 -6.78
CA GLU A 18 9.11 -0.80 -7.98
C GLU A 18 10.56 -0.36 -8.26
N VAL A 19 10.84 0.95 -8.13
CA VAL A 19 12.21 1.48 -8.26
C VAL A 19 13.12 0.91 -7.17
N LEU A 20 12.63 0.80 -5.93
CA LEU A 20 13.39 0.22 -4.81
C LEU A 20 13.77 -1.24 -5.05
N GLU A 21 12.89 -2.02 -5.69
CA GLU A 21 13.15 -3.43 -6.00
C GLU A 21 14.25 -3.59 -7.04
N ASN A 22 14.28 -2.72 -8.05
CA ASN A 22 15.25 -2.77 -9.14
C ASN A 22 16.56 -2.01 -8.83
N ALA A 23 16.64 -1.30 -7.71
CA ALA A 23 17.78 -0.44 -7.41
C ALA A 23 19.02 -1.20 -6.91
N PRO A 24 20.23 -0.78 -7.31
CA PRO A 24 21.47 -1.32 -6.76
C PRO A 24 21.61 -0.96 -5.29
N GLY A 25 22.28 -1.81 -4.51
CA GLY A 25 22.42 -1.69 -3.05
C GLY A 25 22.73 -0.28 -2.52
N PRO A 26 23.71 0.45 -3.09
CA PRO A 26 24.04 1.82 -2.66
C PRO A 26 22.89 2.83 -2.80
N ALA A 27 21.97 2.63 -3.76
CA ALA A 27 20.86 3.54 -4.04
C ALA A 27 19.62 3.27 -3.17
N LYS A 28 19.47 2.06 -2.61
CA LYS A 28 18.25 1.64 -1.89
C LYS A 28 17.90 2.59 -0.74
N LYS A 29 18.90 2.98 0.07
CA LYS A 29 18.69 3.88 1.21
C LYS A 29 18.16 5.26 0.79
N GLY A 30 18.59 5.78 -0.36
CA GLY A 30 18.08 7.04 -0.90
C GLY A 30 16.63 6.94 -1.35
N ILE A 31 16.25 5.81 -1.94
CA ILE A 31 14.87 5.55 -2.39
C ILE A 31 13.94 5.32 -1.20
N GLU A 32 14.38 4.60 -0.16
CA GLU A 32 13.64 4.46 1.11
C GLU A 32 13.36 5.84 1.74
N TRP A 33 14.34 6.75 1.71
CA TRP A 33 14.13 8.12 2.17
C TRP A 33 13.12 8.88 1.31
N ALA A 34 13.20 8.76 -0.02
CA ALA A 34 12.24 9.39 -0.92
C ALA A 34 10.80 8.89 -0.66
N ILE A 35 10.64 7.59 -0.43
CA ILE A 35 9.38 6.97 -0.03
C ILE A 35 8.84 7.60 1.26
N ALA A 36 9.67 7.65 2.32
CA ALA A 36 9.26 8.21 3.61
C ALA A 36 8.87 9.70 3.53
N VAL A 37 9.64 10.49 2.77
CA VAL A 37 9.34 11.91 2.56
C VAL A 37 8.03 12.10 1.81
N SER A 38 7.78 11.28 0.79
CA SER A 38 6.55 11.34 0.00
C SER A 38 5.32 11.02 0.84
N ILE A 39 5.36 9.93 1.62
CA ILE A 39 4.30 9.54 2.56
C ILE A 39 3.98 10.68 3.53
N ARG A 40 5.01 11.30 4.12
CA ARG A 40 4.82 12.42 5.05
C ARG A 40 4.18 13.64 4.38
N GLY A 41 4.55 13.94 3.14
CA GLY A 41 3.94 15.01 2.35
C GLY A 41 2.45 14.75 2.10
N SER A 42 2.12 13.54 1.65
CA SER A 42 0.74 13.12 1.39
C SER A 42 -0.14 13.15 2.64
N ILE A 43 0.37 12.65 3.78
CA ILE A 43 -0.37 12.69 5.05
C ILE A 43 -0.68 14.14 5.44
N ARG A 44 0.29 15.06 5.34
CA ARG A 44 0.06 16.48 5.62
C ARG A 44 -0.99 17.10 4.69
N ALA A 45 -1.02 16.70 3.43
CA ALA A 45 -2.04 17.17 2.48
C ALA A 45 -3.43 16.64 2.87
N ILE A 46 -3.56 15.37 3.26
CA ILE A 46 -4.81 14.77 3.71
C ILE A 46 -5.30 15.45 5.01
N GLU A 47 -4.42 15.67 5.98
CA GLU A 47 -4.73 16.38 7.23
C GLU A 47 -5.16 17.84 7.00
N ALA A 48 -4.57 18.52 6.01
CA ALA A 48 -5.00 19.86 5.64
C ALA A 48 -6.40 19.83 5.00
N LEU A 49 -6.67 18.84 4.14
CA LEU A 49 -7.99 18.66 3.51
C LEU A 49 -9.09 18.28 4.51
N SER A 50 -8.77 17.48 5.54
CA SER A 50 -9.74 17.12 6.58
C SER A 50 -10.18 18.33 7.41
N LYS A 51 -9.28 19.29 7.65
CA LYS A 51 -9.57 20.57 8.32
C LYS A 51 -10.43 21.52 7.47
N ILE A 52 -10.38 21.40 6.14
CA ILE A 52 -11.14 22.24 5.20
C ILE A 52 -12.57 21.74 5.02
N LYS A 53 -12.86 20.47 5.31
CA LYS A 53 -14.23 19.96 5.33
C LYS A 53 -14.98 20.67 6.47
N PRO A 54 -16.10 21.38 6.23
CA PRO A 54 -16.86 21.99 7.30
C PRO A 54 -17.47 20.87 8.15
N SER A 55 -16.75 20.46 9.19
CA SER A 55 -17.33 19.66 10.26
C SER A 55 -18.41 20.51 10.92
N ASN A 56 -19.66 20.07 10.79
CA ASN A 56 -20.71 20.41 11.73
C ASN A 56 -20.14 20.17 13.14
N LYS A 57 -19.88 21.25 13.89
CA LYS A 57 -19.21 21.26 15.20
C LYS A 57 -20.12 20.72 16.32
N ASN A 58 -20.73 19.56 16.13
CA ASN A 58 -21.56 18.91 17.15
C ASN A 58 -21.04 17.51 17.50
N ASN A 59 -19.72 17.29 17.54
CA ASN A 59 -19.24 16.08 18.21
C ASN A 59 -17.98 16.33 19.03
N LYS A 60 -18.07 15.91 20.29
CA LYS A 60 -17.01 15.96 21.30
C LYS A 60 -15.79 15.24 20.74
N ASP A 61 -14.72 15.99 20.50
CA ASP A 61 -13.40 15.41 20.25
C ASP A 61 -12.94 14.74 21.55
N ASN A 62 -13.11 13.42 21.59
CA ASN A 62 -12.73 12.52 22.67
C ASN A 62 -11.21 12.28 22.73
N GLY A 63 -10.40 13.10 22.06
CA GLY A 63 -8.94 13.01 22.07
C GLY A 63 -8.39 11.78 21.34
N GLN A 64 -9.23 11.12 20.55
CA GLN A 64 -8.90 9.87 19.86
C GLN A 64 -8.08 10.21 18.60
N LYS A 65 -6.81 9.80 18.59
CA LYS A 65 -5.92 10.03 17.44
C LYS A 65 -6.38 9.22 16.24
N THR A 66 -6.02 9.67 15.05
CA THR A 66 -6.26 8.94 13.80
C THR A 66 -4.95 8.69 13.09
N PHE A 67 -4.84 7.53 12.47
CA PHE A 67 -3.67 7.10 11.73
C PHE A 67 -4.01 6.78 10.28
N HIS A 68 -3.01 6.82 9.43
CA HIS A 68 -3.15 6.58 7.99
C HIS A 68 -2.41 5.29 7.63
N ILE A 69 -3.10 4.40 6.94
CA ILE A 69 -2.50 3.24 6.29
C ILE A 69 -2.56 3.49 4.79
N ILE A 70 -1.41 3.42 4.11
CA ILE A 70 -1.34 3.56 2.66
C ILE A 70 -1.19 2.16 2.06
N ALA A 71 -2.20 1.70 1.33
CA ALA A 71 -2.13 0.47 0.58
C ALA A 71 -1.84 0.72 -0.91
N SER A 72 -0.95 -0.10 -1.46
CA SER A 72 -0.64 -0.11 -2.89
C SER A 72 -0.27 -1.51 -3.38
N CYS A 73 -0.23 -1.66 -4.70
CA CYS A 73 0.27 -2.86 -5.34
C CYS A 73 0.93 -2.48 -6.67
N ASN A 74 1.80 -3.36 -7.19
CA ASN A 74 2.19 -3.30 -8.59
C ASN A 74 1.07 -3.90 -9.47
N ARG A 75 1.30 -3.94 -10.80
CA ARG A 75 0.36 -4.54 -11.75
C ARG A 75 0.18 -6.04 -11.48
N GLY A 76 -1.06 -6.54 -11.66
CA GLY A 76 -1.36 -7.97 -11.56
C GLY A 76 -2.16 -8.35 -10.32
N GLY A 77 -2.79 -7.38 -9.66
CA GLY A 77 -3.68 -7.64 -8.55
C GLY A 77 -4.17 -6.35 -7.91
N THR A 78 -4.95 -6.53 -6.87
CA THR A 78 -5.59 -5.48 -6.11
C THR A 78 -5.36 -5.67 -4.62
N ILE A 79 -5.41 -4.56 -3.89
CA ILE A 79 -5.41 -4.51 -2.43
C ILE A 79 -6.58 -3.63 -2.00
N GLU A 80 -7.44 -4.14 -1.12
CA GLU A 80 -8.59 -3.41 -0.57
C GLU A 80 -8.69 -3.61 0.95
N PRO A 81 -8.98 -2.56 1.74
CA PRO A 81 -9.19 -1.18 1.29
C PRO A 81 -7.90 -0.53 0.78
N LYS A 82 -7.99 0.52 -0.06
CA LYS A 82 -6.80 1.33 -0.44
C LYS A 82 -6.14 2.06 0.74
N GLY A 83 -6.81 2.05 1.90
CA GLY A 83 -6.38 2.72 3.13
C GLY A 83 -6.75 4.20 3.12
N ILE A 84 -7.38 4.69 4.19
CA ILE A 84 -7.92 6.06 4.23
C ILE A 84 -7.49 6.79 5.49
N GLN A 85 -8.07 6.45 6.63
CA GLN A 85 -7.80 7.04 7.93
C GLN A 85 -8.53 6.13 8.92
N PHE A 86 -7.84 5.66 9.94
CA PHE A 86 -8.36 4.72 10.91
C PHE A 86 -8.22 5.32 12.30
N SER A 87 -9.17 5.01 13.18
CA SER A 87 -9.12 5.48 14.57
C SER A 87 -8.05 4.71 15.33
N GLN A 88 -7.44 5.38 16.33
CA GLN A 88 -6.52 4.72 17.24
C GLN A 88 -7.19 3.51 17.90
N GLY A 89 -6.50 2.37 17.88
CA GLY A 89 -6.96 1.10 18.43
C GLY A 89 -7.94 0.33 17.54
N GLU A 90 -8.25 0.84 16.34
CA GLU A 90 -9.02 0.09 15.35
C GLU A 90 -8.18 -1.08 14.80
N SER A 91 -8.85 -2.14 14.38
CA SER A 91 -8.23 -3.28 13.70
C SER A 91 -8.88 -3.48 12.34
N VAL A 92 -8.09 -3.60 11.28
CA VAL A 92 -8.56 -3.58 9.89
C VAL A 92 -7.83 -4.62 9.05
N ALA A 93 -8.60 -5.40 8.30
CA ALA A 93 -8.09 -6.38 7.35
C ALA A 93 -7.96 -5.79 5.93
N PHE A 94 -6.87 -6.13 5.25
CA PHE A 94 -6.59 -5.82 3.87
C PHE A 94 -6.63 -7.12 3.05
N GLU A 95 -7.57 -7.20 2.12
CA GLU A 95 -7.68 -8.26 1.13
C GLU A 95 -6.70 -7.98 -0.01
N ILE A 96 -5.92 -9.00 -0.38
CA ILE A 96 -4.92 -8.94 -1.44
C ILE A 96 -5.28 -10.02 -2.45
N ILE A 97 -5.74 -9.60 -3.62
CA ILE A 97 -6.30 -10.48 -4.65
C ILE A 97 -5.44 -10.35 -5.89
N ALA A 98 -4.87 -11.47 -6.35
CA ALA A 98 -4.14 -11.50 -7.62
C ALA A 98 -5.13 -11.50 -8.79
N ASP A 99 -4.80 -10.79 -9.86
CA ASP A 99 -5.53 -10.86 -11.12
C ASP A 99 -5.30 -12.22 -11.80
N GLU A 100 -6.14 -12.57 -12.77
CA GLU A 100 -5.92 -13.75 -13.61
C GLU A 100 -4.51 -13.74 -14.25
N GLU A 101 -3.87 -14.91 -14.30
CA GLU A 101 -2.48 -15.10 -14.74
C GLU A 101 -1.41 -14.47 -13.84
N TYR A 102 -1.75 -13.95 -12.66
CA TYR A 102 -0.77 -13.44 -11.69
C TYR A 102 -0.80 -14.25 -10.40
N THR A 103 0.34 -14.24 -9.71
CA THR A 103 0.46 -14.78 -8.35
C THR A 103 1.04 -13.72 -7.44
N LEU A 104 0.56 -13.68 -6.19
CA LEU A 104 1.18 -12.91 -5.13
C LEU A 104 2.56 -13.51 -4.83
N VAL A 105 3.60 -12.69 -4.87
CA VAL A 105 4.97 -13.10 -4.54
C VAL A 105 5.28 -12.74 -3.10
N TRP A 106 5.00 -11.50 -2.72
CA TRP A 106 5.27 -10.98 -1.38
C TRP A 106 4.44 -9.75 -1.08
N VAL A 107 4.33 -9.43 0.21
CA VAL A 107 3.72 -8.21 0.75
C VAL A 107 4.78 -7.50 1.58
N ARG A 108 4.93 -6.19 1.42
CA ARG A 108 5.84 -5.36 2.23
C ARG A 108 5.01 -4.48 3.15
N VAL A 109 5.14 -4.69 4.46
CA VAL A 109 4.49 -3.89 5.50
C VAL A 109 5.55 -3.13 6.26
N ASP A 110 5.46 -1.79 6.30
CA ASP A 110 6.43 -0.91 6.98
C ASP A 110 7.89 -1.25 6.68
N ASN A 111 8.18 -1.42 5.39
CA ASN A 111 9.48 -1.83 4.86
C ASN A 111 9.93 -3.27 5.18
N LYS A 112 9.14 -4.05 5.92
CA LYS A 112 9.37 -5.47 6.17
C LYS A 112 8.69 -6.32 5.10
N LYS A 113 9.45 -7.16 4.41
CA LYS A 113 8.94 -8.11 3.42
C LYS A 113 8.39 -9.36 4.11
N LEU A 114 7.20 -9.80 3.69
CA LEU A 114 6.45 -10.97 4.13
C LEU A 114 6.07 -11.79 2.88
N GLU A 115 6.14 -13.12 2.93
CA GLU A 115 5.86 -13.98 1.78
C GLU A 115 4.47 -14.63 1.90
N GLY A 116 3.70 -14.61 0.81
CA GLY A 116 2.46 -15.40 0.68
C GLY A 116 1.31 -15.07 1.65
N ILE A 117 1.31 -13.88 2.28
CA ILE A 117 0.26 -13.51 3.24
C ILE A 117 -0.89 -12.79 2.52
N SER A 118 -2.08 -13.38 2.55
CA SER A 118 -3.35 -12.73 2.20
C SER A 118 -4.50 -13.44 2.93
N PRO A 119 -5.40 -12.73 3.64
CA PRO A 119 -5.38 -11.28 3.90
C PRO A 119 -4.29 -10.87 4.91
N TYR A 120 -4.04 -9.55 5.03
CA TYR A 120 -3.18 -8.98 6.07
C TYR A 120 -3.98 -8.06 7.00
N SER A 121 -3.87 -8.25 8.31
CA SER A 121 -4.56 -7.40 9.30
C SER A 121 -3.58 -6.48 10.02
N PHE A 122 -3.98 -5.22 10.18
CA PHE A 122 -3.41 -4.33 11.18
C PHE A 122 -4.30 -4.38 12.41
N ASP A 123 -3.74 -4.77 13.55
CA ASP A 123 -4.43 -4.81 14.83
C ASP A 123 -3.94 -3.66 15.71
N ASP A 124 -4.85 -3.11 16.53
CA ASP A 124 -4.56 -2.03 17.49
C ASP A 124 -3.74 -0.87 16.88
N ILE A 125 -4.27 -0.23 15.84
CA ILE A 125 -3.53 0.78 15.07
C ILE A 125 -3.12 1.95 15.97
N ASP A 126 -1.80 2.15 16.12
CA ASP A 126 -1.19 3.17 16.99
C ASP A 126 -0.24 4.14 16.25
N SER A 127 -0.04 3.91 14.96
CA SER A 127 0.88 4.65 14.11
C SER A 127 0.47 4.57 12.64
N ASN A 128 1.09 5.41 11.80
CA ASN A 128 0.85 5.35 10.36
C ASN A 128 1.59 4.15 9.77
N HIS A 129 0.93 3.41 8.87
CA HIS A 129 1.51 2.22 8.25
C HIS A 129 1.49 2.29 6.72
N THR A 130 2.26 1.41 6.10
CA THR A 130 2.21 1.16 4.66
C THR A 130 2.14 -0.33 4.37
N ILE A 131 1.40 -0.68 3.32
CA ILE A 131 1.32 -2.05 2.81
C ILE A 131 1.43 -2.02 1.28
N HIS A 132 2.37 -2.81 0.74
CA HIS A 132 2.58 -2.95 -0.69
C HIS A 132 2.56 -4.41 -1.11
N ALA A 133 1.64 -4.80 -1.99
CA ALA A 133 1.60 -6.15 -2.56
C ALA A 133 2.36 -6.22 -3.89
N HIS A 134 3.16 -7.27 -4.06
CA HIS A 134 3.90 -7.53 -5.29
C HIS A 134 3.44 -8.81 -5.96
N PHE A 135 2.90 -8.65 -7.16
CA PHE A 135 2.42 -9.71 -8.03
C PHE A 135 3.41 -9.97 -9.17
N LYS A 136 3.42 -11.20 -9.67
CA LYS A 136 4.19 -11.60 -10.84
C LYS A 136 3.32 -12.45 -11.75
N LYS A 137 3.48 -12.25 -13.07
CA LYS A 137 2.82 -13.07 -14.07
C LYS A 137 3.28 -14.54 -13.96
N ILE A 138 2.32 -15.45 -13.87
CA ILE A 138 2.54 -16.90 -13.92
C ILE A 138 3.07 -17.23 -15.32
N LYS A 139 4.26 -17.82 -15.39
CA LYS A 139 4.76 -18.38 -16.65
C LYS A 139 4.16 -19.76 -16.80
N ASN A 140 3.14 -19.90 -17.64
CA ASN A 140 2.72 -21.22 -18.10
C ASN A 140 3.81 -21.74 -19.05
N SER A 141 4.67 -22.62 -18.56
CA SER A 141 5.58 -23.39 -19.40
C SER A 141 4.77 -24.43 -20.16
N SER A 142 4.13 -24.03 -21.27
CA SER A 142 3.64 -24.97 -22.27
C SER A 142 4.83 -25.55 -23.04
N ASN A 143 5.49 -26.54 -22.46
CA ASN A 143 6.34 -27.48 -23.18
C ASN A 143 5.57 -28.79 -23.31
N GLN A 144 4.99 -29.07 -24.49
CA GLN A 144 4.89 -30.43 -25.04
C GLN A 144 4.77 -30.38 -26.57
N ASN A 145 5.88 -30.79 -27.21
CA ASN A 145 5.97 -31.66 -28.39
C ASN A 145 5.55 -31.12 -29.78
N ASP A 146 6.46 -30.39 -30.43
CA ASP A 146 6.58 -30.37 -31.90
C ASP A 146 7.84 -31.18 -32.31
N ASP A 147 7.84 -32.47 -32.00
CA ASP A 147 8.64 -33.46 -32.74
C ASP A 147 7.62 -34.40 -33.40
N VAL A 148 7.35 -34.16 -34.68
CA VAL A 148 6.72 -35.13 -35.57
C VAL A 148 7.71 -35.37 -36.72
N ASP A 149 8.07 -36.64 -36.81
CA ASP A 149 8.93 -37.36 -37.77
C ASP A 149 8.75 -36.93 -39.25
#